data_AF-A0A7X0JB13-F1
#
_entry.id   AF-A0A7X0JB13-F1
#
_cell.length_a   1.000
_cell.length_b   1.000
_cell.length_c   1.000
_cell.angle_alpha   90.00
_cell.angle_beta   90.00
_cell.angle_gamma   90.00
#
_symmetry.space_group_name_H-M   'P 1'
#
loop_
_entity.id
_entity.type
_entity.pdbx_description
1 polymer ?
#
loop_
_entity_poly.entity_id
_entity_poly.type
_entity_poly.pdbx_seq_one_letter_code
_entity_poly.pdbx_strand_id
1 'polypeptide(L)'
;MTKAILWLLATQGVAIAPPPVFTASHAYPLSTPRAAFRSVTFDVEVRGGGQLLWSGPMRVSTDAGASIDRRQSDAPAERCSTAERGYGSSEREALSLFLSMRDATAIVVTIRGSWERRVEGDACGGGTRTVSFTDTVPIAPGSVKTIKGDGGLTVTLRQR
;
A
#
# COMPACT_ATOMS: atom_id res chain seq x y z
N MET A 1 -23.50 -98.48 2.39
CA MET A 1 -22.54 -97.61 1.70
C MET A 1 -23.32 -96.72 0.74
N THR A 2 -23.58 -95.46 1.09
CA THR A 2 -24.36 -94.54 0.25
C THR A 2 -23.79 -93.12 0.38
N LYS A 3 -23.28 -92.60 -0.75
CA LYS A 3 -22.73 -91.24 -0.97
C LYS A 3 -23.87 -90.31 -1.39
N ALA A 4 -23.89 -89.06 -0.91
CA ALA A 4 -24.62 -87.95 -1.53
C ALA A 4 -23.86 -86.64 -1.21
N ILE A 5 -23.09 -86.11 -2.18
CA ILE A 5 -23.42 -85.03 -3.14
C ILE A 5 -23.36 -83.63 -2.48
N LEU A 6 -22.21 -82.99 -2.71
CA LEU A 6 -21.88 -81.61 -2.34
C LEU A 6 -22.25 -80.70 -3.51
N TRP A 7 -23.08 -79.68 -3.28
CA TRP A 7 -23.42 -78.65 -4.26
C TRP A 7 -22.30 -77.61 -4.35
N LEU A 8 -21.69 -77.43 -5.53
CA LEU A 8 -20.86 -76.27 -5.83
C LEU A 8 -21.72 -75.19 -6.51
N LEU A 9 -21.86 -74.04 -5.85
CA LEU A 9 -22.37 -72.81 -6.45
C LEU A 9 -21.17 -72.04 -7.04
N ALA A 10 -21.17 -71.86 -8.37
CA ALA A 10 -20.20 -71.01 -9.05
C ALA A 10 -20.70 -69.56 -9.06
N THR A 11 -19.98 -68.66 -8.39
CA THR A 11 -20.24 -67.23 -8.40
C THR A 11 -19.61 -66.61 -9.64
N GLN A 12 -20.41 -66.08 -10.56
CA GLN A 12 -19.90 -65.37 -11.74
C GLN A 12 -19.51 -63.93 -11.34
N GLY A 13 -18.24 -63.59 -11.52
CA GLY A 13 -17.72 -62.23 -11.31
C GLY A 13 -18.07 -61.33 -12.48
N VAL A 14 -18.69 -60.18 -12.20
CA VAL A 14 -18.99 -59.13 -13.19
C VAL A 14 -17.72 -58.31 -13.44
N ALA A 15 -17.22 -58.32 -14.67
CA ALA A 15 -16.08 -57.49 -15.08
C ALA A 15 -16.55 -56.05 -15.33
N ILE A 16 -16.09 -55.11 -14.49
CA ILE A 16 -16.38 -53.68 -14.63
C ILE A 16 -15.35 -53.07 -15.60
N ALA A 17 -15.81 -52.48 -16.71
CA ALA A 17 -14.94 -51.80 -17.66
C ALA A 17 -14.32 -50.53 -17.03
N PRO A 18 -13.03 -50.24 -17.29
CA PRO A 18 -12.38 -49.05 -16.75
C PRO A 18 -12.99 -47.77 -17.37
N PRO A 19 -13.07 -46.67 -16.59
CA PRO A 19 -13.63 -45.41 -17.08
C PRO A 19 -12.76 -44.80 -18.18
N PRO A 20 -13.36 -44.07 -19.14
CA PRO A 20 -12.62 -43.43 -20.22
C PRO A 20 -11.70 -42.32 -19.68
N VAL A 21 -10.45 -42.32 -20.13
CA VAL A 21 -9.45 -41.29 -19.82
C VAL A 21 -9.59 -40.14 -20.83
N PHE A 22 -10.01 -38.96 -20.36
CA PHE A 22 -10.02 -37.75 -21.17
C PHE A 22 -8.67 -37.04 -21.08
N THR A 23 -7.95 -36.94 -22.20
CA THR A 23 -6.73 -36.13 -22.30
C THR A 23 -7.11 -34.67 -22.57
N ALA A 24 -7.12 -33.85 -21.52
CA ALA A 24 -7.29 -32.41 -21.66
C ALA A 24 -6.05 -31.82 -22.35
N SER A 25 -6.16 -31.55 -23.66
CA SER A 25 -5.17 -30.74 -24.38
C SER A 25 -5.19 -29.33 -23.79
N HIS A 26 -4.21 -29.03 -22.95
CA HIS A 26 -4.01 -27.70 -22.44
C HIS A 26 -3.47 -26.83 -23.58
N ALA A 27 -4.35 -26.08 -24.22
CA ALA A 27 -3.93 -24.94 -25.02
C ALA A 27 -3.25 -23.94 -24.07
N TYR A 28 -1.92 -23.83 -24.16
CA TYR A 28 -1.20 -22.78 -23.44
C TYR A 28 -1.74 -21.42 -23.91
N PRO A 29 -2.18 -20.53 -23.00
CA PRO A 29 -2.57 -19.20 -23.42
C PRO A 29 -1.39 -18.51 -24.08
N LEU A 30 -1.62 -17.95 -25.27
CA LEU A 30 -0.68 -17.06 -25.95
C LEU A 30 -0.28 -15.96 -24.96
N SER A 31 1.02 -15.88 -24.63
CA SER A 31 1.56 -14.81 -23.80
C SER A 31 1.30 -13.47 -24.49
N THR A 32 0.39 -12.68 -23.94
CA THR A 32 0.23 -11.29 -24.36
C THR A 32 1.53 -10.53 -24.04
N PRO A 33 2.01 -9.66 -24.95
CA PRO A 33 3.18 -8.85 -24.67
C PRO A 33 2.91 -7.99 -23.43
N ARG A 34 3.64 -8.26 -22.34
CA ARG A 34 3.57 -7.49 -21.10
C ARG A 34 3.99 -6.06 -21.42
N ALA A 35 3.14 -5.09 -21.08
CA ALA A 35 3.47 -3.67 -21.22
C ALA A 35 4.84 -3.39 -20.58
N ALA A 36 5.67 -2.61 -21.27
CA ALA A 36 7.03 -2.34 -20.83
C ALA A 36 7.02 -1.77 -19.40
N PHE A 37 7.66 -2.48 -18.47
CA PHE A 37 7.80 -2.05 -17.09
C PHE A 37 8.63 -0.75 -17.06
N ARG A 38 8.00 0.35 -16.64
CA ARG A 38 8.67 1.63 -16.49
C ARG A 38 8.72 2.00 -15.02
N SER A 39 9.91 2.29 -14.51
CA SER A 39 10.10 2.80 -13.16
C SER A 39 10.83 4.14 -13.17
N VAL A 40 10.42 5.05 -12.29
CA VAL A 40 10.99 6.39 -12.14
C VAL A 40 11.31 6.62 -10.67
N THR A 41 12.42 7.29 -10.38
CA THR A 41 12.77 7.71 -9.02
C THR A 41 12.55 9.21 -8.88
N PHE A 42 11.85 9.60 -7.83
CA PHE A 42 11.63 10.99 -7.45
C PHE A 42 12.42 11.31 -6.20
N ASP A 43 13.12 12.44 -6.19
CA ASP A 43 13.48 13.13 -4.97
C ASP A 43 12.24 13.83 -4.43
N VAL A 44 11.82 13.45 -3.24
CA VAL A 44 10.60 13.95 -2.60
C VAL A 44 10.98 14.75 -1.37
N GLU A 45 10.40 15.93 -1.23
CA GLU A 45 10.51 16.78 -0.05
C GLU A 45 9.10 17.13 0.44
N VAL A 46 8.83 16.88 1.72
CA VAL A 46 7.55 17.15 2.36
C VAL A 46 7.76 18.18 3.47
N ARG A 47 7.06 19.31 3.37
CA ARG A 47 7.08 20.39 4.35
C ARG A 47 5.69 20.67 4.88
N GLY A 48 5.56 20.94 6.18
CA GLY A 48 4.29 21.30 6.82
C GLY A 48 4.49 22.50 7.74
N GLY A 49 3.67 23.55 7.57
CA GLY A 49 3.82 24.78 8.36
C GLY A 49 5.21 25.44 8.23
N GLY A 50 5.91 25.21 7.12
CA GLY A 50 7.27 25.69 6.90
C GLY A 50 8.40 24.76 7.40
N GLN A 51 8.09 23.75 8.22
CA GLN A 51 9.07 22.78 8.71
C GLN A 51 9.24 21.61 7.73
N LEU A 52 10.46 21.10 7.58
CA LEU A 52 10.74 19.86 6.86
C LEU A 52 10.26 18.66 7.66
N LEU A 53 9.27 17.94 7.16
CA LEU A 53 8.72 16.73 7.80
C LEU A 53 9.47 15.48 7.34
N TRP A 54 9.77 15.40 6.04
CA TRP A 54 10.48 14.27 5.46
C TRP A 54 11.12 14.66 4.12
N SER A 55 12.24 14.03 3.79
CA SER A 55 12.85 14.10 2.47
C SER A 55 13.54 12.79 2.11
N GLY A 56 13.39 12.33 0.88
CA GLY A 56 14.07 11.13 0.42
C GLY A 56 13.65 10.69 -0.99
N PRO A 57 14.37 9.71 -1.55
CA PRO A 57 14.00 9.14 -2.84
C PRO A 57 12.80 8.20 -2.72
N MET A 58 11.85 8.30 -3.66
CA MET A 58 10.75 7.34 -3.83
C MET A 58 10.76 6.80 -5.26
N ARG A 59 10.79 5.47 -5.40
CA ARG A 59 10.73 4.82 -6.70
C ARG A 59 9.33 4.29 -6.95
N VAL A 60 8.72 4.68 -8.05
CA VAL A 60 7.40 4.20 -8.48
C VAL A 60 7.50 3.54 -9.86
N SER A 61 6.59 2.62 -10.14
CA SER A 61 6.39 2.01 -11.45
C SER A 61 4.92 2.02 -11.85
N THR A 62 4.61 1.59 -13.07
CA THR A 62 3.24 1.49 -13.59
C THR A 62 2.34 0.53 -12.80
N ASP A 63 2.95 -0.40 -12.09
CA ASP A 63 2.33 -1.51 -11.39
C ASP A 63 2.61 -1.49 -9.88
N ALA A 64 3.47 -0.60 -9.40
CA ALA A 64 3.79 -0.44 -7.99
C ALA A 64 3.91 1.04 -7.59
N GLY A 65 3.17 1.43 -6.56
CA GLY A 65 3.35 2.71 -5.88
C GLY A 65 4.46 2.64 -4.83
N ALA A 66 4.80 3.80 -4.28
CA ALA A 66 5.66 3.93 -3.11
C ALA A 66 4.90 4.66 -2.01
N SER A 67 5.09 4.24 -0.77
CA SER A 67 4.57 4.95 0.40
C SER A 67 5.65 5.22 1.43
N ILE A 68 5.41 6.25 2.23
CA ILE A 68 6.13 6.49 3.47
C ILE A 68 5.11 6.81 4.56
N ASP A 69 5.26 6.12 5.68
CA ASP A 69 4.45 6.32 6.88
C ASP A 69 5.42 6.60 8.04
N ARG A 70 5.35 7.80 8.60
CA ARG A 70 6.18 8.22 9.72
C ARG A 70 5.27 8.62 10.86
N ARG A 71 5.52 8.07 12.04
CA ARG A 71 4.91 8.49 13.29
C ARG A 71 6.01 8.92 14.24
N GLN A 72 5.86 10.09 14.82
CA GLN A 72 6.75 10.61 15.83
C GLN A 72 5.93 10.87 17.08
N SER A 73 6.45 10.44 18.23
CA SER A 73 5.89 10.81 19.52
C SER A 73 6.97 11.44 20.35
N ASP A 74 6.72 12.67 20.80
CA ASP A 74 7.64 13.41 21.66
C ASP A 74 7.03 13.62 23.04
N ALA A 75 7.91 13.83 24.02
CA ALA A 75 7.49 14.27 25.34
C ALA A 75 6.95 15.70 25.24
N PRO A 76 5.91 16.05 26.02
CA PRO A 76 5.31 17.37 25.94
C PRO A 76 6.31 18.44 26.38
N ALA A 77 6.32 19.57 25.67
CA ALA A 77 7.21 20.69 25.97
C ALA A 77 6.95 21.27 27.37
N GLU A 78 5.72 21.21 27.85
CA GLU A 78 5.33 21.63 29.19
C GLU A 78 4.69 20.48 29.98
N ARG A 79 5.03 20.37 31.26
CA ARG A 79 4.30 19.49 32.17
C ARG A 79 2.96 20.13 32.48
N CYS A 80 1.88 19.51 32.04
CA CYS A 80 0.56 19.90 32.46
C CYS A 80 0.43 19.73 33.98
N SER A 81 0.17 20.84 34.67
CA SER A 81 0.11 20.92 36.13
C SER A 81 -1.10 20.17 36.71
N THR A 82 -2.07 19.78 35.89
CA THR A 82 -3.18 18.90 36.24
C THR A 82 -2.77 17.44 36.14
N ALA A 83 -1.93 17.02 37.08
CA ALA A 83 -1.65 15.63 37.40
C ALA A 83 -2.86 14.94 38.06
N GLU A 84 -4.03 14.98 37.46
CA GLU A 84 -5.13 14.08 37.80
C GLU A 84 -5.31 13.07 36.67
N ARG A 85 -4.95 11.82 36.97
CA ARG A 85 -5.05 10.59 36.15
C ARG A 85 -3.85 10.29 35.24
N GLY A 86 -2.69 10.02 35.86
CA GLY A 86 -1.82 8.84 35.59
C GLY A 86 -1.38 8.46 34.16
N TYR A 87 -1.74 9.20 33.12
CA TYR A 87 -1.41 8.94 31.73
C TYR A 87 -0.50 10.05 31.25
N GLY A 88 0.73 9.69 30.87
CA GLY A 88 1.65 10.64 30.25
C GLY A 88 1.00 11.21 28.99
N SER A 89 0.88 12.54 28.93
CA SER A 89 0.57 13.24 27.68
C SER A 89 1.76 13.03 26.74
N SER A 90 1.52 12.64 25.49
CA SER A 90 2.55 12.48 24.47
C SER A 90 2.13 13.29 23.24
N GLU A 91 3.07 14.04 22.67
CA GLU A 91 2.82 14.79 21.44
C GLU A 91 2.95 13.83 20.27
N ARG A 92 1.98 13.80 19.36
CA ARG A 92 1.98 12.87 18.22
C ARG A 92 1.95 13.64 16.92
N GLU A 93 2.87 13.29 16.03
CA GLU A 93 2.88 13.73 14.65
C GLU A 93 2.84 12.50 13.75
N ALA A 94 1.96 12.51 12.75
CA ALA A 94 1.87 11.42 11.79
C ALA A 94 1.89 11.98 10.37
N LEU A 95 2.78 11.45 9.53
CA LEU A 95 2.84 11.70 8.10
C LEU A 95 2.57 10.39 7.37
N SER A 96 1.63 10.40 6.43
CA SER A 96 1.47 9.36 5.43
C SER A 96 1.54 10.00 4.06
N LEU A 97 2.29 9.42 3.14
CA LEU A 97 2.39 9.85 1.76
C LEU A 97 2.42 8.63 0.85
N PHE A 98 1.61 8.65 -0.19
CA PHE A 98 1.54 7.62 -1.21
C PHE A 98 1.69 8.24 -2.60
N LEU A 99 2.59 7.69 -3.40
CA LEU A 99 2.83 8.04 -4.80
C LEU A 99 2.54 6.83 -5.68
N SER A 100 1.78 7.02 -6.75
CA SER A 100 1.61 6.01 -7.79
C SER A 100 1.67 6.62 -9.19
N MET A 101 2.15 5.84 -10.17
CA MET A 101 2.20 6.25 -11.57
C MET A 101 1.01 5.67 -12.33
N ARG A 102 0.29 6.51 -13.07
CA ARG A 102 -0.92 6.11 -13.80
C ARG A 102 -0.66 5.74 -15.25
N ASP A 103 0.33 6.37 -15.88
CA ASP A 103 0.63 6.24 -17.30
C ASP A 103 2.15 6.20 -17.51
N ALA A 104 2.61 5.32 -18.39
CA ALA A 104 4.03 5.15 -18.72
C ALA A 104 4.52 6.15 -19.79
N THR A 105 3.61 6.58 -20.68
CA THR A 105 3.90 7.47 -21.80
C THR A 105 3.99 8.92 -21.33
N ALA A 106 3.12 9.32 -20.41
CA ALA A 106 3.18 10.57 -19.66
C ALA A 106 3.23 10.24 -18.17
N ILE A 107 4.26 10.69 -17.44
CA ILE A 107 4.39 10.40 -16.01
C ILE A 107 3.33 11.19 -15.25
N VAL A 108 2.17 10.58 -15.05
CA VAL A 108 1.10 11.12 -14.24
C VAL A 108 1.19 10.50 -12.86
N VAL A 109 1.53 11.31 -11.86
CA VAL A 109 1.68 10.85 -10.47
C VAL A 109 0.43 11.21 -9.68
N THR A 110 -0.20 10.22 -9.08
CA THR A 110 -1.20 10.45 -8.03
C THR A 110 -0.48 10.52 -6.70
N ILE A 111 -0.74 11.59 -5.94
CA ILE A 111 -0.11 11.87 -4.66
C ILE A 111 -1.22 12.00 -3.64
N ARG A 112 -1.17 11.18 -2.61
CA ARG A 112 -2.07 11.30 -1.45
C ARG A 112 -1.22 11.48 -0.22
N GLY A 113 -1.54 12.47 0.60
CA GLY A 113 -0.87 12.63 1.87
C GLY A 113 -1.81 13.03 3.00
N SER A 114 -1.41 12.69 4.21
CA SER A 114 -2.04 13.16 5.44
C SER A 114 -0.98 13.54 6.45
N TRP A 115 -1.17 14.68 7.12
CA TRP A 115 -0.34 15.16 8.21
C TRP A 115 -1.21 15.47 9.42
N GLU A 116 -0.96 14.78 10.52
CA GLU A 116 -1.55 15.08 11.83
C GLU A 116 -0.58 15.96 12.61
N ARG A 117 -1.04 17.15 13.00
CA ARG A 117 -0.25 18.12 13.77
C ARG A 117 -0.99 18.61 14.99
N ARG A 118 -0.25 19.11 15.98
CA ARG A 118 -0.80 19.82 17.12
C ARG A 118 -1.35 21.19 16.73
N VAL A 119 -2.39 21.65 17.42
CA VAL A 119 -2.80 23.05 17.40
C VAL A 119 -1.94 23.85 18.39
N GLU A 120 -1.20 24.85 17.89
CA GLU A 120 -0.43 25.76 18.74
C GLU A 120 -1.35 26.45 19.77
N GLY A 121 -0.88 26.54 21.02
CA GLY A 121 -1.58 27.24 22.10
C GLY A 121 -2.36 26.36 23.08
N ASP A 122 -2.53 25.07 22.79
CA ASP A 122 -3.36 24.20 23.63
C ASP A 122 -2.51 23.25 24.50
N ALA A 123 -1.62 23.82 25.33
CA ALA A 123 -0.57 23.14 26.11
C ALA A 123 -1.07 21.89 26.85
N CYS A 124 -2.32 21.91 27.32
CA CYS A 124 -2.90 20.87 28.17
C CYS A 124 -4.31 20.38 27.77
N GLY A 125 -4.78 20.74 26.57
CA GLY A 125 -6.14 20.44 26.08
C GLY A 125 -6.22 19.81 24.69
N GLY A 126 -5.08 19.62 24.02
CA GLY A 126 -4.80 18.42 23.23
C GLY A 126 -5.62 18.18 21.95
N GLY A 127 -6.03 19.22 21.24
CA GLY A 127 -6.59 19.05 19.89
C GLY A 127 -5.51 18.62 18.87
N THR A 128 -5.73 17.50 18.17
CA THR A 128 -4.98 17.18 16.95
C THR A 128 -5.73 17.72 15.74
N ARG A 129 -4.99 18.27 14.78
CA ARG A 129 -5.52 18.67 13.48
C ARG A 129 -4.92 17.78 12.42
N THR A 130 -5.77 16.98 11.79
CA THR A 130 -5.40 16.21 10.60
C THR A 130 -5.66 17.04 9.36
N VAL A 131 -4.67 17.07 8.48
CA VAL A 131 -4.71 17.70 7.18
C VAL A 131 -4.50 16.60 6.15
N SER A 132 -5.31 16.55 5.09
CA SER A 132 -5.14 15.56 4.04
C SER A 132 -5.24 16.23 2.68
N PHE A 133 -4.57 15.66 1.68
CA PHE A 133 -4.68 16.12 0.30
C PHE A 133 -4.58 14.93 -0.65
N THR A 134 -5.15 15.11 -1.84
CA THR A 134 -4.98 14.17 -2.95
C THR A 134 -4.90 15.00 -4.22
N ASP A 135 -3.84 14.80 -4.98
CA ASP A 135 -3.62 15.50 -6.25
C ASP A 135 -3.11 14.53 -7.31
N THR A 136 -3.31 14.87 -8.58
CA THR A 136 -2.82 14.12 -9.73
C THR A 136 -2.15 15.08 -10.69
N VAL A 137 -0.83 14.95 -10.83
CA VAL A 137 -0.02 15.90 -11.60
C VAL A 137 0.76 15.20 -12.70
N PRO A 138 0.78 15.74 -13.93
CA PRO A 138 1.75 15.35 -14.93
C PRO A 138 3.13 15.92 -14.55
N ILE A 139 4.16 15.09 -14.63
CA ILE A 139 5.55 15.47 -14.36
C ILE A 139 6.36 15.19 -15.63
N ALA A 140 6.99 16.23 -16.17
CA ALA A 140 7.91 16.05 -17.30
C ALA A 140 9.24 15.46 -16.80
N PRO A 141 9.96 14.67 -17.62
CA PRO A 141 11.30 14.20 -17.31
C PRO A 141 12.24 15.32 -16.84
N GLY A 142 12.90 15.11 -15.69
CA GLY A 142 13.82 16.08 -15.09
C GLY A 142 13.18 17.34 -14.50
N SER A 143 11.84 17.46 -14.53
CA SER A 143 11.15 18.62 -13.97
C SER A 143 10.98 18.52 -12.45
N VAL A 144 10.75 19.69 -11.85
CA VAL A 144 10.38 19.84 -10.44
C VAL A 144 8.95 20.33 -10.37
N LYS A 145 8.13 19.68 -9.54
CA LYS A 145 6.75 20.07 -9.28
C LYS A 145 6.53 20.24 -7.79
N THR A 146 6.02 21.39 -7.40
CA THR A 146 5.57 21.64 -6.04
C THR A 146 4.05 21.63 -6.00
N ILE A 147 3.52 20.76 -5.15
CA ILE A 147 2.09 20.63 -4.85
C ILE A 147 1.85 21.26 -3.47
N LYS A 148 0.84 22.11 -3.38
CA LYS A 148 0.39 22.70 -2.12
C LYS A 148 -0.88 21.99 -1.68
N GLY A 149 -0.83 21.38 -0.51
CA GLY A 149 -2.00 20.86 0.19
C GLY A 149 -2.55 21.88 1.19
N ASP A 150 -3.51 21.42 1.97
CA ASP A 150 -4.10 22.20 3.04
C ASP A 150 -3.12 22.44 4.20
N GLY A 151 -3.46 23.36 5.11
CA GLY A 151 -2.72 23.55 6.38
C GLY A 151 -1.23 23.90 6.23
N GLY A 152 -0.81 24.40 5.07
CA GLY A 152 0.60 24.71 4.77
C GLY A 152 1.44 23.48 4.43
N LEU A 153 0.82 22.32 4.17
CA LEU A 153 1.49 21.13 3.67
C LEU A 153 1.92 21.36 2.23
N THR A 154 3.17 21.05 1.91
CA THR A 154 3.77 21.22 0.60
C THR A 154 4.59 19.99 0.26
N VAL A 155 4.38 19.43 -0.93
CA VAL A 155 5.17 18.31 -1.45
C VAL A 155 5.88 18.75 -2.71
N THR A 156 7.21 18.68 -2.71
CA THR A 156 8.03 18.93 -3.88
C THR A 156 8.54 17.60 -4.42
N LEU A 157 8.25 17.35 -5.69
CA LEU A 157 8.73 16.20 -6.44
C LEU A 157 9.72 16.66 -7.49
N ARG A 158 10.89 16.03 -7.52
CA ARG A 158 11.87 16.20 -8.59
C ARG A 158 12.16 14.84 -9.19
N GLN A 159 11.91 14.69 -10.48
CA GLN A 159 12.30 13.47 -11.17
C GLN A 159 13.83 13.41 -11.33
N ARG A 160 14.43 12.27 -10.96
CA ARG A 160 15.83 11.96 -11.23
C ARG A 160 16.06 11.50 -12.67
#